data_AF-H2RN62-F1
#
_entry.id   AF-H2RN62-F1
#
_cell.length_a   1.000
_cell.length_b   1.000
_cell.length_c   1.000
_cell.angle_alpha   90.00
_cell.angle_beta   90.00
_cell.angle_gamma   90.00
#
_symmetry.space_group_name_H-M   'P 1'
#
loop_
_entity.id
_entity.type
_entity.pdbx_description
1 polymer ?
#
loop_
_entity_poly.entity_id
_entity_poly.type
_entity_poly.pdbx_seq_one_letter_code
_entity_poly.pdbx_strand_id
1 'polypeptide(L)'
;MLRWSVHLEGGPRRVNHAAVAVGHKVFSFGGYCSGEDYETLRQIDVHIFNTVSLRWTKLPPVRTAGSERALDVPYMRYGHTAVLLDDIIYLWGGRNDTVGACNVLYAFDIKAHRWFTPKISGALPGARDGHSACVLLKSMYIFGGYEQLADCFSNDIHKLDTTTMVWSLINAKGTPARWRDFHSATIIGTKMFVFGGRADRFGPFHSNNELYCNMIRVRSFLKEPTASFK
;
A
#
# COMPACT_ATOMS: atom_id res chain seq x y z
N MET A 1 -2.58 28.84 16.39
CA MET A 1 -2.78 29.07 14.94
C MET A 1 -2.03 27.97 14.20
N LEU A 2 -2.73 27.06 13.52
CA LEU A 2 -2.11 26.04 12.66
C LEU A 2 -1.70 26.72 11.36
N ARG A 3 -0.40 26.70 11.02
CA ARG A 3 0.13 27.26 9.77
C ARG A 3 0.74 26.14 8.95
N TRP A 4 0.60 26.22 7.63
CA TRP A 4 1.48 25.47 6.74
C TRP A 4 2.91 25.94 6.98
N SER A 5 3.81 25.04 7.39
CA SER A 5 5.22 25.37 7.64
C SER A 5 6.08 25.06 6.41
N VAL A 6 6.75 26.11 5.92
CA VAL A 6 8.03 26.21 5.14
C VAL A 6 8.27 25.25 3.94
N HIS A 7 8.82 25.82 2.86
CA HIS A 7 9.47 25.07 1.78
C HIS A 7 10.63 24.25 2.32
N LEU A 8 10.43 22.95 2.47
CA LEU A 8 11.46 22.01 2.89
C LEU A 8 12.37 21.73 1.69
N GLU A 9 13.65 22.10 1.77
CA GLU A 9 14.60 21.77 0.72
C GLU A 9 14.81 20.25 0.63
N GLY A 10 14.67 19.74 -0.59
CA GLY A 10 14.93 18.34 -0.93
C GLY A 10 13.71 17.43 -0.86
N GLY A 11 13.98 16.12 -0.98
CA GLY A 11 12.96 15.07 -1.03
C GLY A 11 12.60 14.65 -2.45
N PRO A 12 11.98 13.47 -2.60
CA PRO A 12 11.63 12.92 -3.90
C PRO A 12 10.47 13.70 -4.54
N ARG A 13 10.62 14.11 -5.81
CA ARG A 13 9.51 14.68 -6.62
C ARG A 13 8.72 13.53 -7.24
N ARG A 14 7.47 13.29 -6.82
CA ARG A 14 6.66 12.18 -7.34
C ARG A 14 5.23 12.15 -6.83
N VAL A 15 4.37 11.44 -7.54
CA VAL A 15 3.00 11.06 -7.15
C VAL A 15 2.91 9.55 -6.92
N ASN A 16 1.81 9.06 -6.34
CA ASN A 16 1.54 7.63 -6.15
C ASN A 16 2.67 6.86 -5.43
N HIS A 17 3.41 7.55 -4.55
CA HIS A 17 4.39 6.95 -3.65
C HIS A 17 3.68 6.46 -2.38
N ALA A 18 4.34 5.59 -1.61
CA ALA A 18 3.89 5.20 -0.28
C ALA A 18 4.75 5.88 0.78
N ALA A 19 4.12 6.44 1.81
CA ALA A 19 4.80 7.05 2.94
C ALA A 19 4.29 6.48 4.27
N VAL A 20 5.20 6.22 5.21
CA VAL A 20 4.92 5.58 6.49
C VAL A 20 5.59 6.34 7.63
N ALA A 21 4.81 6.77 8.61
CA ALA A 21 5.31 7.44 9.81
C ALA A 21 5.87 6.43 10.83
N VAL A 22 7.04 6.71 11.37
CA VAL A 22 7.77 5.87 12.34
C VAL A 22 8.44 6.77 13.37
N GLY A 23 7.83 6.94 14.55
CA GLY A 23 8.31 7.90 15.54
C GLY A 23 8.40 9.33 14.97
N HIS A 24 9.59 9.93 14.99
CA HIS A 24 9.87 11.27 14.43
C HIS A 24 10.36 11.22 12.96
N LYS A 25 10.10 10.12 12.25
CA LYS A 25 10.53 9.93 10.87
C LYS A 25 9.35 9.61 9.97
N VAL A 26 9.45 9.98 8.69
CA VAL A 26 8.57 9.51 7.63
C VAL A 26 9.42 8.83 6.57
N PHE A 27 9.17 7.55 6.35
CA PHE A 27 9.80 6.78 5.27
C PHE A 27 8.96 6.91 4.01
N SER A 28 9.58 7.16 2.86
CA SER A 28 8.93 7.28 1.56
C SER A 28 9.56 6.32 0.55
N PHE A 29 8.71 5.62 -0.20
CA PHE A 29 9.09 4.54 -1.11
C PHE A 29 8.45 4.70 -2.48
N GLY A 30 9.26 4.62 -3.54
CA GLY A 30 8.81 4.58 -4.94
C GLY A 30 7.92 5.78 -5.28
N GLY A 31 7.05 5.61 -6.27
CA GLY A 31 6.20 6.65 -6.86
C GLY A 31 6.61 7.00 -8.28
N TYR A 32 5.79 7.81 -8.94
CA TYR A 32 5.91 8.22 -10.34
C TYR A 32 6.38 9.68 -10.46
N CYS A 33 7.40 9.95 -11.26
CA CYS A 33 7.85 11.28 -11.63
C CYS A 33 8.02 11.36 -13.15
N SER A 34 7.41 12.37 -13.78
CA SER A 34 7.64 12.63 -15.20
C SER A 34 9.13 12.81 -15.50
N GLY A 35 9.62 12.11 -16.52
CA GLY A 35 11.02 12.12 -16.93
C GLY A 35 11.91 11.11 -16.20
N GLU A 36 11.43 10.40 -15.17
CA GLU A 36 12.09 9.18 -14.70
C GLU A 36 11.73 8.02 -15.64
N ASP A 37 12.74 7.25 -16.01
CA ASP A 37 12.56 5.98 -16.72
C ASP A 37 11.95 4.95 -15.77
N TYR A 38 10.78 4.41 -16.12
CA TYR A 38 10.09 3.31 -15.44
C TYR A 38 10.14 2.01 -16.24
N GLU A 39 10.88 1.98 -17.35
CA GLU A 39 11.07 0.80 -18.18
C GLU A 39 12.26 -0.07 -17.71
N THR A 40 12.91 0.32 -16.61
CA THR A 40 13.99 -0.44 -15.98
C THR A 40 13.59 -1.03 -14.63
N LEU A 41 14.33 -2.04 -14.16
CA LEU A 41 14.14 -2.69 -12.85
C LEU A 41 15.08 -2.14 -11.78
N ARG A 42 15.31 -0.81 -11.78
CA ARG A 42 16.13 -0.16 -10.77
C ARG A 42 15.53 -0.36 -9.39
N GLN A 43 16.38 -0.50 -8.36
CA GLN A 43 15.90 -0.62 -6.98
C GLN A 43 15.05 0.59 -6.58
N ILE A 44 13.99 0.35 -5.82
CA ILE A 44 13.21 1.40 -5.18
C ILE A 44 14.15 2.17 -4.24
N ASP A 45 14.09 3.49 -4.29
CA ASP A 45 14.80 4.31 -3.33
C ASP A 45 14.03 4.39 -2.01
N VAL A 46 14.78 4.63 -0.94
CA VAL A 46 14.23 4.89 0.39
C VAL A 46 14.64 6.29 0.80
N HIS A 47 13.64 7.16 0.96
CA HIS A 47 13.83 8.51 1.48
C HIS A 47 13.28 8.58 2.90
N ILE A 48 14.02 9.20 3.80
CA ILE A 48 13.62 9.39 5.19
C ILE A 48 13.54 10.89 5.46
N PHE A 49 12.36 11.36 5.85
CA PHE A 49 12.17 12.70 6.35
C PHE A 49 12.25 12.69 7.88
N ASN A 50 13.12 13.51 8.46
CA ASN A 50 13.17 13.74 9.90
C ASN A 50 12.23 14.90 10.25
N THR A 51 11.21 14.65 11.06
CA THR A 51 10.19 15.65 11.42
C THR A 51 10.67 16.69 12.44
N VAL A 52 11.81 16.45 13.10
CA VAL A 52 12.44 17.38 14.05
C VAL A 52 13.37 18.33 13.32
N SER A 53 14.28 17.82 12.49
CA SER A 53 15.22 18.65 11.73
C SER A 53 14.65 19.21 10.43
N LEU A 54 13.49 18.69 10.01
CA LEU A 54 12.81 19.03 8.76
C LEU A 54 13.69 18.78 7.52
N ARG A 55 14.47 17.70 7.52
CA ARG A 55 15.39 17.34 6.43
C ARG A 55 15.12 15.96 5.88
N TRP A 56 15.24 15.84 4.56
CA TRP A 56 15.25 14.58 3.84
C TRP A 56 16.64 13.95 3.82
N THR A 57 16.69 12.63 3.84
CA THR A 57 17.90 11.83 3.60
C THR A 57 17.55 10.66 2.70
N LYS A 58 18.27 10.51 1.59
CA LYS A 58 18.18 9.32 0.73
C LYS A 58 19.13 8.26 1.27
N LEU A 59 18.63 7.07 1.55
CA LEU A 59 19.51 5.94 1.90
C LEU A 59 20.32 5.48 0.68
N PRO A 60 21.56 5.00 0.88
CA PRO A 60 22.33 4.42 -0.20
C PRO A 60 21.63 3.16 -0.77
N PRO A 61 21.79 2.86 -2.08
CA PRO A 61 21.26 1.64 -2.66
C PRO A 61 21.74 0.39 -1.91
N VAL A 62 20.88 -0.61 -1.81
CA VAL A 62 21.22 -1.87 -1.14
C VAL A 62 22.15 -2.66 -2.06
N ARG A 63 23.36 -2.95 -1.58
CA ARG A 63 24.33 -3.76 -2.33
C ARG A 63 23.86 -5.21 -2.38
N THR A 64 23.34 -5.65 -3.52
CA THR A 64 23.07 -7.05 -3.81
C THR A 64 24.37 -7.70 -4.27
N ALA A 65 25.06 -8.40 -3.36
CA ALA A 65 26.29 -9.11 -3.69
C ALA A 65 26.01 -10.27 -4.65
N GLY A 66 26.09 -10.02 -5.96
CA GLY A 66 26.40 -11.00 -7.02
C GLY A 66 25.55 -12.27 -7.20
N SER A 67 24.51 -12.53 -6.42
CA SER A 67 23.60 -13.67 -6.60
C SER A 67 22.14 -13.26 -6.47
N GLU A 68 21.22 -14.16 -6.87
CA GLU A 68 19.75 -14.27 -6.84
C GLU A 68 18.90 -13.38 -5.86
N ARG A 69 19.53 -12.65 -4.95
CA ARG A 69 18.98 -11.62 -4.03
C ARG A 69 18.41 -10.37 -4.71
N ALA A 70 18.41 -10.27 -6.04
CA ALA A 70 17.73 -9.19 -6.75
C ALA A 70 16.20 -9.18 -6.47
N LEU A 71 15.63 -10.33 -6.08
CA LEU A 71 14.23 -10.47 -5.67
C LEU A 71 13.95 -10.02 -4.23
N ASP A 72 14.97 -9.70 -3.42
CA ASP A 72 14.79 -9.26 -2.03
C ASP A 72 14.63 -7.75 -1.90
N VAL A 73 14.96 -6.99 -2.95
CA VAL A 73 14.82 -5.54 -2.98
C VAL A 73 13.72 -5.18 -3.98
N PRO A 74 12.75 -4.33 -3.62
CA PRO A 74 11.72 -3.93 -4.56
C PRO A 74 12.36 -3.14 -5.71
N TYR A 75 11.89 -3.36 -6.94
CA TYR A 75 12.18 -2.44 -8.04
C TYR A 75 11.28 -1.19 -7.97
N MET A 76 11.68 -0.13 -8.66
CA MET A 76 10.95 1.14 -8.74
C MET A 76 9.57 0.93 -9.36
N ARG A 77 8.57 1.47 -8.69
CA ARG A 77 7.16 1.30 -9.01
C ARG A 77 6.34 2.41 -8.37
N TYR A 78 5.08 2.51 -8.77
CA TYR A 78 4.10 3.44 -8.21
C TYR A 78 2.77 2.74 -7.94
N GLY A 79 1.91 3.36 -7.12
CA GLY A 79 0.59 2.83 -6.80
C GLY A 79 0.59 1.60 -5.88
N HIS A 80 1.73 1.31 -5.24
CA HIS A 80 1.85 0.35 -4.13
C HIS A 80 1.37 0.97 -2.82
N THR A 81 1.19 0.13 -1.82
CA THR A 81 0.95 0.56 -0.45
C THR A 81 2.09 0.13 0.47
N ALA A 82 2.26 0.84 1.58
CA ALA A 82 3.17 0.44 2.63
C ALA A 82 2.54 0.68 4.01
N VAL A 83 2.76 -0.24 4.95
CA VAL A 83 2.25 -0.14 6.32
C VAL A 83 3.30 -0.54 7.35
N LEU A 84 3.31 0.13 8.50
CA LEU A 84 4.17 -0.23 9.64
C LEU A 84 3.46 -1.25 10.54
N LEU A 85 4.13 -2.36 10.82
CA LEU A 85 3.77 -3.32 11.85
C LEU A 85 5.01 -3.66 12.65
N ASP A 86 4.99 -3.32 13.94
CA ASP A 86 6.16 -3.35 14.82
C ASP A 86 7.32 -2.51 14.25
N ASP A 87 8.48 -3.13 14.04
CA ASP A 87 9.67 -2.49 13.47
C ASP A 87 9.82 -2.75 11.95
N ILE A 88 8.79 -3.29 11.31
CA ILE A 88 8.85 -3.70 9.90
C ILE A 88 7.82 -2.92 9.09
N ILE A 89 8.29 -2.32 8.00
CA ILE A 89 7.40 -1.73 6.98
C ILE A 89 7.16 -2.78 5.89
N TYR A 90 5.91 -3.17 5.71
CA TYR A 90 5.49 -4.07 4.64
C TYR A 90 5.06 -3.27 3.42
N LEU A 91 5.58 -3.62 2.24
CA LEU A 91 5.24 -3.01 0.96
C LEU A 91 4.58 -4.05 0.06
N TRP A 92 3.42 -3.71 -0.50
CA TRP A 92 2.66 -4.59 -1.37
C TRP A 92 2.19 -3.88 -2.64
N GLY A 93 2.22 -4.60 -3.75
CA GLY A 93 1.62 -4.19 -5.01
C GLY A 93 2.40 -3.11 -5.77
N GLY A 94 1.65 -2.30 -6.50
CA GLY A 94 2.16 -1.26 -7.39
C GLY A 94 2.61 -1.78 -8.74
N ARG A 95 2.76 -0.87 -9.70
CA ARG A 95 3.10 -1.15 -11.09
C ARG A 95 4.42 -0.51 -11.50
N ASN A 96 5.10 -1.20 -12.39
CA ASN A 96 6.18 -0.70 -13.23
C ASN A 96 5.75 -0.85 -14.70
N ASP A 97 6.25 0.02 -15.58
CA ASP A 97 5.76 0.10 -16.95
C ASP A 97 6.23 -1.07 -17.84
N THR A 98 7.30 -1.77 -17.44
CA THR A 98 7.80 -2.96 -18.15
C THR A 98 7.21 -4.27 -17.64
N VAL A 99 7.30 -4.50 -16.32
CA VAL A 99 6.92 -5.80 -15.73
C VAL A 99 5.50 -5.83 -15.18
N GLY A 100 4.79 -4.70 -15.24
CA GLY A 100 3.42 -4.59 -14.76
C GLY A 100 3.30 -4.53 -13.24
N ALA A 101 2.13 -4.95 -12.76
CA ALA A 101 1.76 -4.97 -11.36
C ALA A 101 2.49 -6.07 -10.60
N CYS A 102 2.67 -5.88 -9.30
CA CYS A 102 3.37 -6.83 -8.44
C CYS A 102 2.45 -7.45 -7.38
N ASN A 103 2.78 -8.66 -6.93
CA ASN A 103 2.20 -9.35 -5.79
C ASN A 103 3.28 -9.99 -4.89
N VAL A 104 4.49 -9.45 -4.92
CA VAL A 104 5.57 -9.84 -4.00
C VAL A 104 5.45 -8.98 -2.76
N LEU A 105 5.44 -9.61 -1.59
CA LEU A 105 5.51 -8.92 -0.30
C LEU A 105 6.97 -8.59 -0.01
N TYR A 106 7.29 -7.31 0.03
CA TYR A 106 8.58 -6.84 0.51
C TYR A 106 8.45 -6.33 1.93
N ALA A 107 9.50 -6.53 2.73
CA ALA A 107 9.57 -6.06 4.11
C ALA A 107 10.86 -5.26 4.32
N PHE A 108 10.74 -4.11 4.97
CA PHE A 108 11.86 -3.23 5.30
C PHE A 108 12.02 -3.14 6.82
N ASP A 109 13.16 -3.62 7.32
CA ASP A 109 13.56 -3.47 8.71
C ASP A 109 14.03 -2.02 8.96
N ILE A 110 13.29 -1.29 9.80
CA ILE A 110 13.58 0.13 10.07
C ILE A 110 14.82 0.36 10.94
N LYS A 111 15.30 -0.66 11.66
CA LYS A 111 16.48 -0.57 12.53
C LYS A 111 17.73 -0.89 11.74
N ALA A 112 17.68 -1.95 10.94
CA ALA A 112 18.79 -2.38 10.10
C ALA A 112 18.87 -1.61 8.77
N HIS A 113 17.80 -0.91 8.38
CA HIS A 113 17.62 -0.30 7.06
C HIS A 113 17.84 -1.29 5.91
N ARG A 114 17.21 -2.46 6.02
CA ARG A 114 17.41 -3.56 5.06
C ARG A 114 16.09 -4.13 4.58
N TRP A 115 16.05 -4.40 3.27
CA TRP A 115 14.97 -5.15 2.65
C TRP A 115 15.16 -6.66 2.81
N PHE A 116 14.04 -7.37 2.85
CA PHE A 116 13.95 -8.82 2.73
C PHE A 116 12.56 -9.20 2.22
N THR A 117 12.42 -10.43 1.71
CA THR A 117 11.15 -10.98 1.23
C THR A 117 10.68 -12.09 2.17
N PRO A 118 9.64 -11.86 3.00
CA PRO A 118 9.07 -12.90 3.84
C PRO A 118 8.47 -14.04 2.99
N LYS A 119 8.57 -15.27 3.47
CA LYS A 119 7.82 -16.40 2.89
C LYS A 119 6.35 -16.23 3.26
N ILE A 120 5.50 -16.12 2.25
CA ILE A 120 4.05 -15.97 2.41
C ILE A 120 3.31 -17.20 1.87
N SER A 121 2.10 -17.43 2.38
CA SER A 121 1.23 -18.54 1.93
C SER A 121 -0.25 -18.18 2.06
N GLY A 122 -1.14 -19.09 1.66
CA GLY A 122 -2.59 -18.92 1.78
C GLY A 122 -3.25 -18.31 0.53
N ALA A 123 -4.31 -17.52 0.74
CA ALA A 123 -5.08 -16.90 -0.32
C ALA A 123 -4.45 -15.57 -0.75
N LEU A 124 -3.37 -15.66 -1.53
CA LEU A 124 -2.60 -14.50 -1.98
C LEU A 124 -3.48 -13.58 -2.86
N PRO A 125 -3.44 -12.27 -2.63
CA PRO A 125 -3.99 -11.32 -3.57
C PRO A 125 -3.23 -11.37 -4.91
N GLY A 126 -3.93 -11.29 -6.03
CA GLY A 126 -3.28 -11.10 -7.33
C GLY A 126 -2.58 -9.75 -7.45
N ALA A 127 -1.72 -9.65 -8.46
CA ALA A 127 -0.88 -8.49 -8.72
C ALA A 127 -1.72 -7.25 -9.02
N ARG A 128 -1.51 -6.17 -8.25
CA ARG A 128 -2.39 -5.01 -8.26
C ARG A 128 -1.70 -3.70 -7.91
N ASP A 129 -2.31 -2.60 -8.33
CA ASP A 129 -1.95 -1.23 -7.94
C ASP A 129 -3.21 -0.41 -7.60
N GLY A 130 -3.00 0.78 -7.02
CA GLY A 130 -4.10 1.68 -6.64
C GLY A 130 -5.02 1.13 -5.54
N HIS A 131 -4.62 0.04 -4.87
CA HIS A 131 -5.31 -0.47 -3.69
C HIS A 131 -4.97 0.38 -2.47
N SER A 132 -5.74 0.24 -1.39
CA SER A 132 -5.39 0.79 -0.08
C SER A 132 -4.91 -0.33 0.84
N ALA A 133 -4.12 0.04 1.85
CA ALA A 133 -3.74 -0.84 2.93
C ALA A 133 -3.94 -0.16 4.29
N CYS A 134 -4.40 -0.93 5.27
CA CYS A 134 -4.57 -0.48 6.64
C CYS A 134 -4.08 -1.56 7.61
N VAL A 135 -3.77 -1.13 8.84
CA VAL A 135 -3.36 -2.03 9.92
C VAL A 135 -4.46 -2.12 10.96
N LEU A 136 -4.75 -3.34 11.41
CA LEU A 136 -5.54 -3.60 12.61
C LEU A 136 -4.89 -4.75 13.36
N LEU A 137 -4.50 -4.49 14.62
CA LEU A 137 -3.73 -5.42 15.45
C LEU A 137 -2.42 -5.83 14.75
N LYS A 138 -2.14 -7.13 14.63
CA LYS A 138 -0.95 -7.71 13.97
C LYS A 138 -1.25 -8.13 12.54
N SER A 139 -2.04 -7.33 11.82
CA SER A 139 -2.50 -7.72 10.50
C SER A 139 -2.61 -6.52 9.56
N MET A 140 -2.16 -6.74 8.34
CA MET A 140 -2.33 -5.84 7.22
C MET A 140 -3.58 -6.25 6.44
N TYR A 141 -4.43 -5.27 6.14
CA TYR A 141 -5.63 -5.44 5.33
C TYR A 141 -5.45 -4.63 4.06
N ILE A 142 -5.64 -5.26 2.90
CA ILE A 142 -5.70 -4.54 1.63
C ILE A 142 -7.13 -4.56 1.08
N PHE A 143 -7.53 -3.47 0.44
CA PHE A 143 -8.84 -3.38 -0.22
C PHE A 143 -8.70 -2.81 -1.63
N GLY A 144 -9.42 -3.44 -2.56
CA GLY A 144 -9.57 -3.00 -3.94
C GLY A 144 -8.27 -2.98 -4.75
N GLY A 145 -8.14 -1.96 -5.62
CA GLY A 145 -7.09 -1.82 -6.62
C GLY A 145 -7.49 -2.38 -7.98
N TYR A 146 -6.61 -2.22 -8.96
CA TYR A 146 -6.72 -2.82 -10.28
C TYR A 146 -5.87 -4.08 -10.36
N GLU A 147 -6.49 -5.23 -10.61
CA GLU A 147 -5.81 -6.50 -10.78
C GLU A 147 -5.46 -6.72 -12.25
N GLN A 148 -4.17 -6.68 -12.57
CA GLN A 148 -3.74 -6.64 -13.98
C GLN A 148 -4.06 -7.93 -14.75
N LEU A 149 -3.87 -9.10 -14.13
CA LEU A 149 -4.09 -10.38 -14.81
C LEU A 149 -5.58 -10.65 -15.09
N ALA A 150 -6.46 -10.23 -14.18
CA ALA A 150 -7.90 -10.33 -14.33
C ALA A 150 -8.50 -9.14 -15.12
N ASP A 151 -7.68 -8.14 -15.43
CA ASP A 151 -8.04 -6.90 -16.12
C ASP A 151 -9.26 -6.20 -15.51
N CYS A 152 -9.29 -6.13 -14.17
CA CYS A 152 -10.47 -5.65 -13.46
C CYS A 152 -10.16 -4.89 -12.17
N PHE A 153 -11.06 -3.99 -11.80
CA PHE A 153 -11.13 -3.39 -10.48
C PHE A 153 -11.62 -4.43 -9.47
N SER A 154 -10.92 -4.53 -8.34
CA SER A 154 -11.29 -5.40 -7.22
C SER A 154 -12.09 -4.65 -6.15
N ASN A 155 -12.93 -5.36 -5.41
CA ASN A 155 -13.48 -4.95 -4.11
C ASN A 155 -13.18 -5.97 -3.00
N ASP A 156 -12.22 -6.85 -3.23
CA ASP A 156 -11.86 -7.87 -2.26
C ASP A 156 -11.11 -7.24 -1.09
N ILE A 157 -11.25 -7.87 0.07
CA ILE A 157 -10.44 -7.59 1.25
C ILE A 157 -9.57 -8.80 1.50
N HIS A 158 -8.26 -8.64 1.39
CA HIS A 158 -7.31 -9.65 1.85
C HIS A 158 -6.69 -9.21 3.17
N LYS A 159 -6.48 -10.17 4.06
CA LYS A 159 -5.79 -10.00 5.34
C LYS A 159 -4.51 -10.81 5.33
N LEU A 160 -3.37 -10.15 5.58
CA LEU A 160 -2.11 -10.78 5.95
C LEU A 160 -2.00 -10.78 7.47
N ASP A 161 -1.92 -11.97 8.07
CA ASP A 161 -1.50 -12.10 9.46
C ASP A 161 0.03 -12.07 9.52
N THR A 162 0.63 -11.03 10.11
CA THR A 162 2.09 -10.88 10.12
C THR A 162 2.79 -11.75 11.17
N THR A 163 2.03 -12.46 12.00
CA THR A 163 2.58 -13.46 12.93
C THR A 163 2.87 -14.77 12.20
N THR A 164 1.99 -15.15 11.28
CA THR A 164 2.07 -16.42 10.54
C THR A 164 2.51 -16.26 9.08
N MET A 165 2.51 -15.03 8.56
CA MET A 165 2.72 -14.69 7.16
C MET A 165 1.73 -15.38 6.21
N VAL A 166 0.50 -15.58 6.68
CA VAL A 166 -0.58 -16.21 5.90
C VAL A 166 -1.59 -15.15 5.44
N TRP A 167 -1.83 -15.13 4.14
CA TRP A 167 -2.92 -14.37 3.52
C TRP A 167 -4.24 -15.13 3.60
N SER A 168 -5.32 -14.40 3.86
CA SER A 168 -6.69 -14.91 3.83
C SER A 168 -7.61 -13.94 3.11
N LEU A 169 -8.55 -14.48 2.33
CA LEU A 169 -9.63 -13.70 1.74
C LEU A 169 -10.70 -13.47 2.81
N ILE A 170 -11.04 -12.22 3.06
CA ILE A 170 -12.07 -11.85 4.02
C ILE A 170 -13.42 -11.79 3.32
N ASN A 171 -14.24 -12.81 3.56
CA ASN A 171 -15.60 -12.86 3.05
C ASN A 171 -16.45 -11.73 3.66
N ALA A 172 -16.77 -10.75 2.83
CA ALA A 172 -17.57 -9.62 3.25
C ALA A 172 -19.05 -10.00 3.36
N LYS A 173 -19.58 -10.11 4.60
CA LYS A 173 -21.04 -10.10 4.81
C LYS A 173 -21.61 -8.71 4.52
N GLY A 174 -22.80 -8.65 3.94
CA GLY A 174 -23.47 -7.40 3.54
C GLY A 174 -23.07 -6.93 2.14
N THR A 175 -23.41 -5.69 1.80
CA THR A 175 -23.04 -5.08 0.51
C THR A 175 -21.65 -4.46 0.60
N PRO A 176 -20.62 -5.02 -0.07
CA PRO A 176 -19.29 -4.45 -0.02
C PRO A 176 -19.25 -3.07 -0.70
N ALA A 177 -18.18 -2.31 -0.43
CA ALA A 177 -17.86 -1.18 -1.26
C ALA A 177 -17.70 -1.65 -2.72
N ARG A 178 -18.15 -0.81 -3.66
CA ARG A 178 -17.98 -1.10 -5.09
C ARG A 178 -16.50 -1.22 -5.44
N TRP A 179 -16.17 -2.08 -6.40
CA TRP A 179 -14.82 -2.22 -6.96
C TRP A 179 -14.22 -0.87 -7.31
N ARG A 180 -12.95 -0.64 -7.00
CA ARG A 180 -12.29 0.65 -7.21
C ARG A 180 -10.77 0.59 -7.06
N ASP A 181 -10.07 1.50 -7.71
CA ASP A 181 -8.67 1.84 -7.50
C ASP A 181 -8.50 3.32 -7.08
N PHE A 182 -7.28 3.71 -6.71
CA PHE A 182 -6.87 5.06 -6.31
C PHE A 182 -7.79 5.72 -5.27
N HIS A 183 -8.33 4.93 -4.36
CA HIS A 183 -9.15 5.39 -3.24
C HIS A 183 -8.30 5.57 -1.98
N SER A 184 -8.89 6.20 -0.95
CA SER A 184 -8.32 6.22 0.40
C SER A 184 -9.07 5.26 1.31
N ALA A 185 -8.33 4.61 2.21
CA ALA A 185 -8.93 3.88 3.32
C ALA A 185 -8.20 4.19 4.63
N THR A 186 -8.94 4.18 5.73
CA THR A 186 -8.38 4.30 7.09
C THR A 186 -9.13 3.40 8.06
N ILE A 187 -8.47 2.95 9.11
CA ILE A 187 -9.09 2.18 10.19
C ILE A 187 -9.21 3.06 11.43
N ILE A 188 -10.42 3.12 12.00
CA ILE A 188 -10.70 3.74 13.29
C ILE A 188 -11.39 2.70 14.16
N GLY A 189 -10.77 2.36 15.30
CA GLY A 189 -11.21 1.25 16.13
C GLY A 189 -11.18 -0.06 15.35
N THR A 190 -12.34 -0.71 15.22
CA THR A 190 -12.49 -1.99 14.51
C THR A 190 -13.12 -1.83 13.12
N LYS A 191 -13.21 -0.59 12.61
CA LYS A 191 -13.89 -0.28 11.36
C LYS A 191 -12.93 0.33 10.34
N MET A 192 -12.96 -0.21 9.12
CA MET A 192 -12.33 0.40 7.95
C MET A 192 -13.33 1.32 7.25
N PHE A 193 -12.87 2.53 6.90
CA PHE A 193 -13.60 3.54 6.16
C PHE A 193 -12.92 3.71 4.81
N VAL A 194 -13.68 3.52 3.73
CA VAL A 194 -13.22 3.63 2.34
C VAL A 194 -13.91 4.81 1.69
N PHE A 195 -13.15 5.68 1.03
CA PHE A 195 -13.66 6.88 0.38
C PHE A 195 -12.90 7.20 -0.91
N GLY A 196 -13.60 7.80 -1.87
CA GLY A 196 -13.00 8.19 -3.14
C GLY A 196 -12.75 7.00 -4.08
N GLY A 197 -11.81 7.23 -4.98
CA GLY A 197 -11.34 6.28 -5.97
C GLY A 197 -12.14 6.28 -7.27
N ARG A 198 -11.49 5.72 -8.27
CA ARG A 198 -12.05 5.48 -9.59
C ARG A 198 -12.58 4.06 -9.66
N ALA A 199 -13.68 3.92 -10.37
CA ALA A 199 -14.37 2.66 -10.59
C ALA A 199 -15.10 2.73 -11.93
N ASP A 200 -15.72 1.64 -12.38
CA ASP A 200 -16.44 1.61 -13.66
C ASP A 200 -17.95 1.45 -13.45
N ARG A 201 -18.76 2.16 -14.25
CA ARG A 201 -20.22 2.21 -14.12
C ARG A 201 -20.90 0.85 -14.26
N PHE A 202 -20.45 0.02 -15.19
CA PHE A 202 -21.21 -1.15 -15.65
C PHE A 202 -20.70 -2.48 -15.07
N GLY A 203 -19.47 -2.51 -14.57
CA GLY A 203 -18.91 -3.71 -14.00
C GLY A 203 -17.50 -3.49 -13.49
N PRO A 204 -16.82 -4.55 -13.04
CA PRO A 204 -15.44 -4.47 -12.57
C PRO A 204 -14.43 -4.29 -13.70
N PHE A 205 -14.84 -4.39 -14.96
CA PHE A 205 -13.97 -4.23 -16.13
C PHE A 205 -14.01 -2.80 -16.66
N HIS A 206 -12.93 -2.37 -17.29
CA HIS A 206 -12.85 -1.04 -17.89
C HIS A 206 -13.76 -0.92 -19.12
N SER A 207 -14.74 -0.03 -19.08
CA SER A 207 -15.71 0.19 -20.17
C SER A 207 -15.65 1.61 -20.75
N ASN A 208 -14.61 2.38 -20.43
CA ASN A 208 -14.51 3.82 -20.68
C ASN A 208 -15.62 4.67 -20.00
N ASN A 209 -16.40 4.09 -19.08
CA ASN A 209 -17.46 4.79 -18.35
C ASN A 209 -17.07 4.90 -16.87
N GLU A 210 -16.02 5.69 -16.64
CA GLU A 210 -15.45 5.89 -15.31
C GLU A 210 -16.45 6.60 -14.38
N LEU A 211 -16.43 6.20 -13.11
CA LEU A 211 -17.19 6.78 -12.03
C LEU A 211 -16.28 6.97 -10.82
N TYR A 212 -16.25 8.18 -10.29
CA TYR A 212 -15.53 8.52 -9.07
C TYR A 212 -16.47 8.47 -7.87
N CYS A 213 -16.11 7.70 -6.84
CA CYS A 213 -17.02 7.43 -5.73
C CYS A 213 -16.91 8.49 -4.63
N ASN A 214 -17.97 9.25 -4.41
CA ASN A 214 -18.08 10.26 -3.35
C ASN A 214 -18.75 9.74 -2.06
N MET A 215 -18.98 8.43 -1.95
CA MET A 215 -19.65 7.82 -0.79
C MET A 215 -18.65 7.11 0.12
N ILE A 216 -18.77 7.37 1.43
CA ILE A 216 -18.03 6.60 2.44
C ILE A 216 -18.65 5.21 2.56
N ARG A 217 -17.79 4.18 2.60
CA ARG A 217 -18.17 2.80 2.90
C ARG A 217 -17.47 2.36 4.17
N VAL A 218 -18.20 1.67 5.04
CA VAL A 218 -17.71 1.25 6.36
C VAL A 218 -17.75 -0.27 6.45
N ARG A 219 -16.65 -0.85 6.90
CA ARG A 219 -16.52 -2.28 7.15
C ARG A 219 -16.09 -2.53 8.59
N SER A 220 -16.95 -3.18 9.38
CA SER A 220 -16.60 -3.64 10.74
C SER A 220 -15.91 -5.00 10.72
N PHE A 221 -14.80 -5.15 11.43
CA PHE A 221 -14.05 -6.41 11.54
C PHE A 221 -14.43 -7.24 12.77
N LEU A 222 -14.98 -6.62 13.81
CA LEU A 222 -15.53 -7.29 14.98
C LEU A 222 -17.04 -7.04 15.07
N LYS A 223 -17.78 -8.01 15.61
CA LYS A 223 -19.16 -7.76 16.03
C LYS A 223 -19.12 -6.72 17.15
N GLU A 224 -19.93 -5.67 17.03
CA GLU A 224 -20.14 -4.79 18.18
C GLU A 224 -20.85 -5.59 19.29
N PRO A 225 -20.52 -5.33 20.56
CA PRO A 225 -21.34 -5.83 21.66
C PRO A 225 -22.77 -5.36 21.40
N THR A 226 -23.73 -6.29 21.36
CA THR A 226 -25.14 -5.89 21.37
C THR A 226 -25.36 -5.13 22.66
N ALA A 227 -25.64 -3.83 22.56
CA ALA A 227 -26.13 -3.07 23.70
C ALA A 227 -27.43 -3.75 24.15
N SER A 228 -27.35 -4.53 25.23
CA SER A 228 -28.52 -4.99 25.95
C SER A 228 -29.09 -3.76 26.65
N PHE A 229 -30.07 -3.13 26.01
CA PHE A 229 -30.99 -2.27 26.74
C PHE A 229 -31.75 -3.17 27.72
N LYS A 230 -31.41 -3.07 29.00
CA LYS A 230 -32.28 -3.49 30.10
C LYS A 230 -33.28 -2.38 30.38
#